data_AF-A0A1K1NBJ3-F1
#
_entry.id   AF-A0A1K1NBJ3-F1
#
_cell.length_a   1.000
_cell.length_b   1.000
_cell.length_c   1.000
_cell.angle_alpha   90.00
_cell.angle_beta   90.00
_cell.angle_gamma   90.00
#
_symmetry.space_group_name_H-M   'P 1'
#
loop_
_entity.id
_entity.type
_entity.pdbx_description
1 polymer ?
#
loop_
_entity_poly.entity_id
_entity_poly.type
_entity_poly.pdbx_seq_one_letter_code
_entity_poly.pdbx_strand_id
1 'polypeptide(L)'
;MEMTNTRILQGLVAEGMKMRYGDKPGKAATLRWLWEIKQIIDHGFVDYYLRVFWLFHQYAYSNKIGYWACGATPSSIICYALGLTEVDPLYYGLHSVRFVNDKRPKFQFDIESSRYNEFKEGSVKYLEVKASPAISANIQASLYENITPMNYLSRRKERSVPRNLDDEIAEYALTFPGKDSLFNEYNLRKDGKEWAQTGIAPLDEILTPTYGLLVYQEQMLDILRLFFNYSALERNNIRLAIHRGETKQIAAYKAKHYEKPHILSANEYEVVWDVLVSNPKAFLKAHAVSWVLSRYYFNKEY
;
A
#
# COMPACT_ATOMS: atom_id res chain seq x y z
N MET A 1 -35.88 3.07 11.89
CA MET A 1 -34.94 4.17 11.62
C MET A 1 -33.93 3.64 10.62
N GLU A 2 -33.93 4.15 9.40
CA GLU A 2 -33.01 3.72 8.34
C GLU A 2 -31.56 3.93 8.79
N MET A 3 -30.69 2.93 8.65
CA MET A 3 -29.27 3.08 9.00
C MET A 3 -28.59 3.97 7.96
N THR A 4 -27.86 4.98 8.41
CA THR A 4 -27.04 5.80 7.50
C THR A 4 -25.90 4.96 6.92
N ASN A 5 -25.47 5.26 5.69
CA ASN A 5 -24.32 4.59 5.05
C ASN A 5 -23.06 4.62 5.93
N THR A 6 -22.84 5.70 6.68
CA THR A 6 -21.75 5.80 7.66
C THR A 6 -21.83 4.70 8.71
N ARG A 7 -23.02 4.46 9.29
CA ARG A 7 -23.22 3.39 10.28
C ARG A 7 -23.04 2.00 9.67
N ILE A 8 -23.50 1.81 8.43
CA ILE A 8 -23.31 0.54 7.70
C ILE A 8 -21.81 0.27 7.53
N LEU A 9 -21.05 1.24 7.01
CA LEU A 9 -19.60 1.10 6.84
C LEU A 9 -18.90 0.81 8.16
N GLN A 10 -19.22 1.57 9.22
CA GLN A 10 -18.64 1.36 10.55
C GLN A 10 -18.93 -0.05 11.09
N GLY A 11 -20.15 -0.56 10.90
CA GLY A 11 -20.52 -1.91 11.30
C GLY A 11 -19.74 -3.00 10.56
N LEU A 12 -19.69 -2.91 9.22
CA LEU A 12 -18.93 -3.84 8.37
C LEU A 12 -17.44 -3.85 8.72
N VAL A 13 -16.86 -2.68 8.92
CA VAL A 13 -15.45 -2.57 9.31
C VAL A 13 -15.23 -3.15 10.70
N ALA A 14 -16.12 -2.90 11.67
CA ALA A 14 -15.98 -3.45 13.01
C ALA A 14 -16.04 -4.99 13.02
N GLU A 15 -16.95 -5.56 12.25
CA GLU A 15 -17.04 -7.01 12.06
C GLU A 15 -15.77 -7.56 11.41
N GLY A 16 -15.32 -6.94 10.32
CA GLY A 16 -14.07 -7.31 9.65
C GLY A 16 -12.84 -7.21 10.55
N MET A 17 -12.73 -6.15 11.34
CA MET A 17 -11.65 -5.96 12.31
C MET A 17 -11.68 -7.06 13.39
N LYS A 18 -12.87 -7.44 13.86
CA LYS A 18 -13.04 -8.57 14.78
C LYS A 18 -12.64 -9.90 14.14
N MET A 19 -12.99 -10.12 12.87
CA MET A 19 -12.60 -11.35 12.16
C MET A 19 -11.08 -11.44 11.96
N ARG A 20 -10.41 -10.33 11.64
CA ARG A 20 -8.98 -10.30 11.33
C ARG A 20 -8.07 -10.22 12.56
N TYR A 21 -8.47 -9.45 13.58
CA TYR A 21 -7.65 -9.15 14.77
C TYR A 21 -8.27 -9.63 16.09
N GLY A 22 -9.42 -10.30 16.06
CA GLY A 22 -10.15 -10.77 17.24
C GLY A 22 -11.00 -9.69 17.92
N ASP A 23 -11.71 -10.06 18.99
CA ASP A 23 -12.62 -9.18 19.74
C ASP A 23 -11.95 -7.93 20.34
N LYS A 24 -10.64 -7.98 20.54
CA LYS A 24 -9.85 -6.87 21.11
C LYS A 24 -8.61 -6.64 20.24
N PRO A 25 -8.75 -5.91 19.12
CA PRO A 25 -7.61 -5.56 18.29
C PRO A 25 -6.54 -4.84 19.12
N GLY A 26 -5.27 -5.11 18.84
CA GLY A 26 -4.15 -4.46 19.52
C GLY A 26 -4.10 -2.95 19.27
N LYS A 27 -3.38 -2.22 20.14
CA LYS A 27 -3.31 -0.74 20.10
C LYS A 27 -2.99 -0.17 18.71
N ALA A 28 -2.05 -0.78 17.99
CA ALA A 28 -1.66 -0.35 16.65
C ALA A 28 -2.83 -0.47 15.64
N ALA A 29 -3.53 -1.61 15.63
CA ALA A 29 -4.70 -1.85 14.79
C ALA A 29 -5.85 -0.91 15.13
N THR A 30 -6.15 -0.72 16.41
CA THR A 30 -7.22 0.20 16.85
C THR A 30 -6.93 1.64 16.43
N LEU A 31 -5.72 2.14 16.69
CA LEU A 31 -5.35 3.52 16.31
C LEU A 31 -5.39 3.72 14.80
N ARG A 32 -4.89 2.75 14.04
CA ARG A 32 -4.90 2.78 12.57
C ARG A 32 -6.32 2.76 12.01
N TRP A 33 -7.17 1.88 12.52
CA TRP A 33 -8.58 1.78 12.15
C TRP A 33 -9.31 3.09 12.42
N LEU A 34 -9.24 3.60 13.66
CA LEU A 34 -9.93 4.84 14.04
C LEU A 34 -9.48 6.04 13.21
N TRP A 35 -8.18 6.13 12.93
CA TRP A 35 -7.66 7.19 12.07
C TRP A 35 -8.18 7.04 10.63
N GLU A 36 -8.02 5.88 10.00
CA GLU A 36 -8.42 5.68 8.60
C GLU A 36 -9.92 5.86 8.40
N ILE A 37 -10.77 5.31 9.28
CA ILE A 37 -12.23 5.43 9.12
C ILE A 37 -12.69 6.87 9.29
N LYS A 38 -12.04 7.64 10.18
CA LYS A 38 -12.30 9.08 10.31
C LYS A 38 -11.97 9.80 9.00
N GLN A 39 -10.81 9.51 8.38
CA GLN A 39 -10.45 10.11 7.10
C GLN A 39 -11.45 9.80 6.00
N ILE A 40 -11.96 8.57 5.94
CA ILE A 40 -12.97 8.16 4.95
C ILE A 40 -14.28 8.93 5.14
N ILE A 41 -14.71 9.11 6.39
CA ILE A 41 -15.95 9.81 6.73
C ILE A 41 -15.83 11.30 6.43
N ASP A 42 -14.77 11.95 6.95
CA ASP A 42 -14.60 13.40 6.85
C ASP A 42 -14.47 13.89 5.39
N HIS A 43 -13.92 13.04 4.52
CA HIS A 43 -13.72 13.37 3.11
C HIS A 43 -14.85 12.86 2.19
N GLY A 44 -15.96 12.36 2.76
CA GLY A 44 -17.15 11.98 1.98
C GLY A 44 -16.97 10.71 1.14
N PHE A 45 -16.09 9.81 1.54
CA PHE A 45 -15.74 8.62 0.77
C PHE A 45 -16.52 7.36 1.18
N VAL A 46 -17.41 7.47 2.16
CA VAL A 46 -18.23 6.37 2.70
C VAL A 46 -18.92 5.58 1.58
N ASP A 47 -19.65 6.25 0.70
CA ASP A 47 -20.41 5.60 -0.36
C ASP A 47 -19.51 4.88 -1.38
N TYR A 48 -18.29 5.38 -1.59
CA TYR A 48 -17.35 4.74 -2.52
C TYR A 48 -16.77 3.45 -1.92
N TYR A 49 -16.37 3.44 -0.66
CA TYR A 49 -15.92 2.22 0.03
C TYR A 49 -17.01 1.15 0.02
N LEU A 50 -18.22 1.56 0.34
CA LEU A 50 -19.39 0.72 0.35
C LEU A 50 -19.68 0.12 -1.04
N ARG A 51 -19.65 0.94 -2.11
CA ARG A 51 -19.75 0.42 -3.50
C ARG A 51 -18.72 -0.65 -3.79
N VAL A 52 -17.45 -0.39 -3.49
CA VAL A 52 -16.35 -1.33 -3.75
C VAL A 52 -16.51 -2.61 -2.94
N PHE A 53 -16.93 -2.51 -1.68
CA PHE A 53 -17.28 -3.67 -0.84
C PHE A 53 -18.37 -4.54 -1.48
N TRP A 54 -19.48 -3.96 -1.91
CA TRP A 54 -20.56 -4.73 -2.54
C TRP A 54 -20.16 -5.35 -3.87
N LEU A 55 -19.32 -4.68 -4.65
CA LEU A 55 -18.83 -5.21 -5.92
C LEU A 55 -17.89 -6.41 -5.74
N PHE A 56 -16.89 -6.27 -4.88
CA PHE A 56 -15.83 -7.27 -4.79
C PHE A 56 -16.12 -8.29 -3.71
N HIS A 57 -16.30 -7.84 -2.48
CA HIS A 57 -16.49 -8.77 -1.36
C HIS A 57 -17.85 -9.47 -1.40
N GLN A 58 -18.92 -8.81 -1.87
CA GLN A 58 -20.22 -9.47 -1.97
C GLN A 58 -20.43 -10.13 -3.34
N TYR A 59 -20.38 -9.36 -4.42
CA TYR A 59 -20.71 -9.90 -5.75
C TYR A 59 -19.61 -10.81 -6.32
N ALA A 60 -18.37 -10.35 -6.43
CA ALA A 60 -17.30 -11.15 -7.03
C ALA A 60 -17.06 -12.44 -6.23
N TYR A 61 -16.98 -12.34 -4.91
CA TYR A 61 -16.83 -13.51 -4.03
C TYR A 61 -17.97 -14.52 -4.21
N SER A 62 -19.24 -14.09 -4.16
CA SER A 62 -20.39 -14.98 -4.31
C SER A 62 -20.46 -15.67 -5.67
N ASN A 63 -19.92 -15.03 -6.72
CA ASN A 63 -19.85 -15.58 -8.07
C ASN A 63 -18.53 -16.30 -8.35
N LYS A 64 -17.67 -16.50 -7.33
CA LYS A 64 -16.33 -17.11 -7.46
C LYS A 64 -15.47 -16.40 -8.50
N ILE A 65 -15.60 -15.08 -8.63
CA ILE A 65 -14.74 -14.24 -9.46
C ILE A 65 -13.57 -13.81 -8.57
N GLY A 66 -12.38 -14.33 -8.88
CA GLY A 66 -11.16 -13.94 -8.17
C GLY A 66 -10.84 -12.46 -8.43
N TYR A 67 -10.52 -11.73 -7.36
CA TYR A 67 -10.07 -10.36 -7.45
C TYR A 67 -8.89 -10.11 -6.50
N TRP A 68 -8.12 -9.07 -6.79
CA TRP A 68 -6.97 -8.74 -5.98
C TRP A 68 -6.72 -7.23 -5.95
N ALA A 69 -6.58 -6.67 -4.76
CA ALA A 69 -6.20 -5.28 -4.59
C ALA A 69 -4.73 -5.07 -4.98
N CYS A 70 -4.47 -4.12 -5.85
CA CYS A 70 -3.14 -3.71 -6.28
C CYS A 70 -2.84 -2.28 -5.84
N GLY A 71 -1.65 -1.80 -6.19
CA GLY A 71 -1.28 -0.39 -6.00
C GLY A 71 -1.18 -0.06 -4.52
N ALA A 72 -1.80 1.04 -4.10
CA ALA A 72 -1.80 1.47 -2.69
C ALA A 72 -2.97 0.91 -1.88
N THR A 73 -3.98 0.31 -2.52
CA THR A 73 -5.16 -0.27 -1.85
C THR A 73 -4.81 -1.21 -0.69
N PRO A 74 -3.78 -2.09 -0.79
CA PRO A 74 -3.39 -2.99 0.29
C PRO A 74 -2.80 -2.30 1.51
N SER A 75 -2.48 -1.00 1.43
CA SER A 75 -1.99 -0.22 2.57
C SER A 75 -3.08 0.15 3.56
N SER A 76 -4.35 -0.15 3.32
CA SER A 76 -5.47 0.26 4.19
C SER A 76 -5.95 -0.87 5.09
N ILE A 77 -6.00 -0.59 6.39
CA ILE A 77 -6.58 -1.54 7.36
C ILE A 77 -8.09 -1.68 7.15
N ILE A 78 -8.74 -0.63 6.62
CA ILE A 78 -10.16 -0.65 6.28
C ILE A 78 -10.41 -1.58 5.09
N CYS A 79 -9.58 -1.52 4.05
CA CYS A 79 -9.65 -2.46 2.94
C CYS A 79 -9.43 -3.91 3.39
N TYR A 80 -8.48 -4.13 4.31
CA TYR A 80 -8.22 -5.46 4.88
C TYR A 80 -9.41 -5.99 5.70
N ALA A 81 -10.00 -5.13 6.54
CA ALA A 81 -11.20 -5.47 7.31
C ALA A 81 -12.39 -5.79 6.41
N LEU A 82 -12.60 -5.02 5.35
CA LEU A 82 -13.69 -5.22 4.38
C LEU A 82 -13.46 -6.42 3.42
N GLY A 83 -12.35 -7.15 3.55
CA GLY A 83 -12.02 -8.26 2.67
C GLY A 83 -11.71 -7.84 1.23
N LEU A 84 -11.34 -6.58 1.00
CA LEU A 84 -10.91 -6.09 -0.31
C LEU A 84 -9.47 -6.49 -0.63
N THR A 85 -8.69 -6.84 0.40
CA THR A 85 -7.33 -7.36 0.30
C THR A 85 -7.12 -8.41 1.40
N GLU A 86 -6.26 -9.38 1.13
CA GLU A 86 -5.77 -10.34 2.12
C GLU A 86 -4.44 -9.90 2.75
N VAL A 87 -3.93 -8.73 2.37
CA VAL A 87 -2.67 -8.17 2.89
C VAL A 87 -2.94 -7.46 4.22
N ASP A 88 -2.35 -7.94 5.32
CA ASP A 88 -2.35 -7.21 6.59
C ASP A 88 -1.35 -6.04 6.51
N PRO A 89 -1.82 -4.77 6.49
CA PRO A 89 -0.94 -3.62 6.34
C PRO A 89 -0.05 -3.40 7.56
N LEU A 90 -0.41 -3.89 8.74
CA LEU A 90 0.43 -3.75 9.92
C LEU A 90 1.57 -4.75 9.92
N TYR A 91 1.28 -6.01 9.59
CA TYR A 91 2.30 -7.05 9.46
C TYR A 91 3.40 -6.65 8.47
N TYR A 92 3.03 -6.11 7.31
CA TYR A 92 4.00 -5.71 6.28
C TYR A 92 4.55 -4.28 6.42
N GLY A 93 4.15 -3.53 7.45
CA GLY A 93 4.62 -2.16 7.68
C GLY A 93 4.16 -1.16 6.60
N LEU A 94 2.94 -1.31 6.08
CA LEU A 94 2.39 -0.49 5.01
C LEU A 94 1.74 0.79 5.54
N HIS A 95 2.03 1.92 4.90
CA HIS A 95 1.50 3.23 5.31
C HIS A 95 0.24 3.64 4.54
N SER A 96 -0.87 3.83 5.25
CA SER A 96 -2.19 4.22 4.71
C SER A 96 -2.18 5.54 3.99
N VAL A 97 -1.26 6.45 4.33
CA VAL A 97 -1.12 7.75 3.65
C VAL A 97 -0.80 7.61 2.16
N ARG A 98 -0.30 6.44 1.74
CA ARG A 98 -0.14 6.08 0.32
C ARG A 98 -1.47 5.94 -0.42
N PHE A 99 -2.53 5.64 0.32
CA PHE A 99 -3.88 5.37 -0.18
C PHE A 99 -4.86 6.51 0.15
N VAL A 100 -5.08 6.77 1.44
CA VAL A 100 -6.02 7.78 1.98
C VAL A 100 -5.24 8.93 2.65
N ASN A 101 -5.46 10.16 2.18
CA ASN A 101 -4.99 11.37 2.84
C ASN A 101 -5.86 12.59 2.46
N ASP A 102 -5.76 13.64 3.29
CA ASP A 102 -6.66 14.79 3.31
C ASP A 102 -6.61 15.68 2.06
N LYS A 103 -5.61 15.50 1.18
CA LYS A 103 -5.40 16.33 -0.02
C LYS A 103 -5.38 15.54 -1.32
N ARG A 104 -5.87 14.30 -1.33
CA ARG A 104 -6.04 13.54 -2.56
C ARG A 104 -7.45 13.80 -3.10
N PRO A 105 -7.64 14.67 -4.12
CA PRO A 105 -8.96 15.01 -4.65
C PRO A 105 -9.68 13.80 -5.28
N LYS A 106 -8.94 12.72 -5.57
CA LYS A 106 -9.43 11.40 -5.96
C LYS A 106 -8.57 10.34 -5.28
N PHE A 107 -9.12 9.55 -4.36
CA PHE A 107 -8.52 8.27 -3.97
C PHE A 107 -9.08 7.17 -4.88
N GLN A 108 -8.26 6.19 -5.25
CA GLN A 108 -8.58 5.20 -6.28
C GLN A 108 -8.27 3.82 -5.73
N PHE A 109 -9.25 2.92 -5.81
CA PHE A 109 -9.04 1.51 -5.58
C PHE A 109 -8.47 0.89 -6.86
N ASP A 110 -7.20 0.50 -6.82
CA ASP A 110 -6.62 -0.34 -7.85
C ASP A 110 -6.98 -1.79 -7.51
N ILE A 111 -7.85 -2.43 -8.28
CA ILE A 111 -8.26 -3.83 -8.08
C ILE A 111 -8.29 -4.56 -9.42
N GLU A 112 -7.68 -5.73 -9.47
CA GLU A 112 -7.67 -6.59 -10.65
C GLU A 112 -8.69 -7.72 -10.51
N SER A 113 -9.28 -8.16 -11.62
CA SER A 113 -10.26 -9.25 -11.65
C SER A 113 -9.85 -10.34 -12.64
N SER A 114 -9.99 -11.62 -12.24
CA SER A 114 -9.65 -12.77 -13.08
C SER A 114 -10.61 -12.95 -14.26
N ARG A 115 -11.87 -12.54 -14.07
CA ARG A 115 -12.92 -12.59 -15.09
C ARG A 115 -13.50 -11.19 -15.29
N TYR A 116 -12.65 -10.24 -15.69
CA TYR A 116 -12.98 -8.81 -15.75
C TYR A 116 -14.24 -8.48 -16.55
N ASN A 117 -14.41 -9.06 -17.74
CA ASN A 117 -15.59 -8.77 -18.59
C ASN A 117 -16.88 -9.28 -17.94
N GLU A 118 -16.88 -10.53 -17.45
CA GLU A 118 -18.02 -11.12 -16.72
C GLU A 118 -18.35 -10.32 -15.45
N PHE A 119 -17.31 -9.95 -14.69
CA PHE A 119 -17.44 -9.11 -13.53
C PHE A 119 -18.14 -7.80 -13.88
N LYS A 120 -17.61 -7.06 -14.86
CA LYS A 120 -18.12 -5.76 -15.28
C LYS A 120 -19.59 -5.83 -15.70
N GLU A 121 -19.97 -6.83 -16.48
CA GLU A 121 -21.36 -6.97 -16.96
C GLU A 121 -22.33 -7.34 -15.84
N GLY A 122 -21.98 -8.32 -15.01
CA GLY A 122 -22.90 -8.79 -13.97
C GLY A 122 -22.92 -7.91 -12.73
N SER A 123 -21.85 -7.18 -12.43
CA SER A 123 -21.78 -6.31 -11.26
C SER A 123 -22.66 -5.06 -11.39
N VAL A 124 -22.89 -4.55 -12.61
CA VAL A 124 -23.89 -3.48 -12.85
C VAL A 124 -25.27 -3.95 -12.43
N LYS A 125 -25.72 -5.10 -12.93
CA LYS A 125 -27.03 -5.68 -12.62
C LYS A 125 -27.19 -5.96 -11.13
N TYR A 126 -26.14 -6.46 -10.49
CA TYR A 126 -26.16 -6.73 -9.06
C TYR A 126 -26.38 -5.45 -8.24
N LEU A 127 -25.66 -4.38 -8.55
CA LEU A 127 -25.80 -3.12 -7.82
C LEU A 127 -27.16 -2.46 -8.06
N GLU A 128 -27.72 -2.53 -9.27
CA GLU A 128 -29.08 -2.03 -9.55
C GLU A 128 -30.14 -2.67 -8.64
N VAL A 129 -29.97 -3.95 -8.30
CA VAL A 129 -30.92 -4.72 -7.49
C VAL A 129 -30.66 -4.60 -5.99
N LYS A 130 -29.39 -4.52 -5.58
CA LYS A 130 -28.99 -4.65 -4.16
C LYS A 130 -28.56 -3.36 -3.50
N ALA A 131 -28.16 -2.35 -4.27
CA ALA A 131 -27.67 -1.11 -3.71
C ALA A 131 -28.83 -0.11 -3.53
N SER A 132 -28.70 0.78 -2.54
CA SER A 132 -29.70 1.86 -2.37
C SER A 132 -29.72 2.77 -3.60
N PRO A 133 -30.83 3.46 -3.91
CA PRO A 133 -30.90 4.37 -5.07
C PRO A 133 -29.77 5.40 -5.11
N ALA A 134 -29.28 5.85 -3.95
CA ALA A 134 -28.14 6.76 -3.81
C ALA A 134 -26.80 6.11 -4.21
N ILE A 135 -26.64 4.81 -3.97
CA ILE A 135 -25.47 4.04 -4.40
C ILE A 135 -25.56 3.75 -5.91
N SER A 136 -26.75 3.46 -6.41
CA SER A 136 -27.00 3.11 -7.82
C SER A 136 -26.89 4.29 -8.78
N ALA A 137 -27.28 5.51 -8.35
CA ALA A 137 -27.29 6.71 -9.20
C ALA A 137 -25.89 7.16 -9.71
N ASN A 138 -24.81 6.66 -9.13
CA ASN A 138 -23.43 7.04 -9.46
C ASN A 138 -22.58 5.89 -10.04
N ILE A 139 -23.22 4.80 -10.47
CA ILE A 139 -22.56 3.67 -11.16
C ILE A 139 -22.34 4.08 -12.62
N GLN A 140 -21.42 5.02 -12.86
CA GLN A 140 -20.97 5.39 -14.19
C GLN A 140 -19.65 4.70 -14.54
N ALA A 141 -19.17 4.94 -15.78
CA ALA A 141 -17.92 4.41 -16.32
C ALA A 141 -16.70 4.59 -15.39
N SER A 142 -16.69 5.62 -14.55
CA SER A 142 -15.63 5.91 -13.57
C SER A 142 -15.40 4.80 -12.53
N LEU A 143 -16.40 3.94 -12.30
CA LEU A 143 -16.28 2.79 -11.40
C LEU A 143 -15.30 1.74 -11.93
N TYR A 144 -15.22 1.58 -13.25
CA TYR A 144 -14.39 0.56 -13.91
C TYR A 144 -13.06 1.09 -14.44
N GLU A 145 -12.83 2.41 -14.40
CA GLU A 145 -11.58 3.03 -14.90
C GLU A 145 -10.31 2.43 -14.27
N ASN A 146 -10.42 1.90 -13.05
CA ASN A 146 -9.29 1.37 -12.28
C ASN A 146 -9.45 -0.12 -11.93
N ILE A 147 -10.41 -0.79 -12.59
CA ILE A 147 -10.56 -2.24 -12.52
C ILE A 147 -9.97 -2.80 -13.80
N THR A 148 -8.95 -3.64 -13.67
CA THR A 148 -8.23 -4.17 -14.84
C THR A 148 -8.28 -5.70 -14.88
N PRO A 149 -8.16 -6.32 -16.07
CA PRO A 149 -7.90 -7.74 -16.17
C PRO A 149 -6.65 -8.12 -15.38
N MET A 150 -6.72 -9.25 -14.69
CA MET A 150 -5.59 -9.75 -13.94
C MET A 150 -4.56 -10.37 -14.87
N ASN A 151 -3.35 -9.81 -14.91
CA ASN A 151 -2.28 -10.26 -15.80
C ASN A 151 -1.27 -11.09 -15.02
N TYR A 152 -1.62 -12.35 -14.71
CA TYR A 152 -0.72 -13.27 -14.05
C TYR A 152 0.57 -13.51 -14.88
N LEU A 153 1.70 -13.62 -14.18
CA LEU A 153 2.95 -14.26 -14.63
C LEU A 153 3.91 -13.54 -15.61
N SER A 154 3.70 -12.29 -16.03
CA SER A 154 4.62 -11.71 -17.04
C SER A 154 6.01 -11.23 -16.55
N ARG A 155 6.33 -11.30 -15.24
CA ARG A 155 7.53 -10.62 -14.69
C ARG A 155 8.35 -11.41 -13.67
N ARG A 156 8.63 -12.69 -13.92
CA ARG A 156 9.73 -13.37 -13.22
C ARG A 156 10.97 -13.29 -14.10
N LYS A 157 12.01 -12.58 -13.67
CA LYS A 157 13.34 -12.80 -14.26
C LYS A 157 13.80 -14.17 -13.78
N GLU A 158 14.16 -15.08 -14.69
CA GLU A 158 14.63 -16.44 -14.38
C GLU A 158 15.93 -16.49 -13.53
N ARG A 159 16.45 -15.33 -13.12
CA ARG A 159 17.79 -15.17 -12.54
C ARG A 159 17.85 -15.27 -11.01
N SER A 160 16.75 -15.58 -10.32
CA SER A 160 16.76 -15.61 -8.85
C SER A 160 15.97 -16.77 -8.24
N VAL A 161 16.59 -17.39 -7.22
CA VAL A 161 15.93 -18.30 -6.27
C VAL A 161 15.71 -17.49 -4.98
N PRO A 162 14.48 -17.07 -4.68
CA PRO A 162 14.16 -16.39 -3.43
C PRO A 162 14.27 -17.37 -2.25
N ARG A 163 14.72 -16.90 -1.08
CA ARG A 163 14.89 -17.78 0.11
C ARG A 163 13.67 -17.77 1.01
N ASN A 164 12.91 -16.68 0.98
CA ASN A 164 11.73 -16.44 1.78
C ASN A 164 10.78 -15.48 1.04
N LEU A 165 9.61 -15.23 1.64
CA LEU A 165 8.58 -14.38 1.05
C LEU A 165 9.04 -12.91 0.90
N ASP A 166 9.82 -12.38 1.83
CA ASP A 166 10.31 -10.99 1.75
C ASP A 166 11.29 -10.78 0.60
N ASP A 167 12.14 -11.78 0.32
CA ASP A 167 13.00 -11.79 -0.87
C ASP A 167 12.16 -11.81 -2.15
N GLU A 168 11.07 -12.59 -2.22
CA GLU A 168 10.17 -12.59 -3.38
C GLU A 168 9.54 -11.21 -3.63
N ILE A 169 9.14 -10.53 -2.56
CA ILE A 169 8.55 -9.19 -2.61
C ILE A 169 9.60 -8.17 -3.10
N ALA A 170 10.83 -8.24 -2.59
CA ALA A 170 11.91 -7.35 -2.99
C ALA A 170 12.33 -7.59 -4.45
N GLU A 171 12.50 -8.85 -4.85
CA GLU A 171 12.84 -9.20 -6.22
C GLU A 171 11.76 -8.74 -7.19
N TYR A 172 10.48 -8.94 -6.87
CA TYR A 172 9.38 -8.41 -7.67
C TYR A 172 9.54 -6.89 -7.84
N ALA A 173 9.76 -6.14 -6.76
CA ALA A 173 9.94 -4.69 -6.80
C ALA A 173 11.16 -4.22 -7.62
N LEU A 174 12.22 -5.03 -7.64
CA LEU A 174 13.49 -4.74 -8.30
C LEU A 174 13.56 -5.21 -9.76
N THR A 175 12.64 -6.07 -10.22
CA THR A 175 12.57 -6.48 -11.64
C THR A 175 12.04 -5.38 -12.58
N PHE A 176 11.50 -4.29 -12.03
CA PHE A 176 10.98 -3.17 -12.82
C PHE A 176 12.12 -2.38 -13.49
N PRO A 177 11.87 -1.75 -14.67
CA PRO A 177 12.88 -1.02 -15.43
C PRO A 177 13.64 0.03 -14.61
N GLY A 178 14.95 0.15 -14.86
CA GLY A 178 15.81 1.15 -14.23
C GLY A 178 16.40 0.73 -12.88
N LYS A 179 16.26 -0.54 -12.48
CA LYS A 179 16.75 -1.06 -11.19
C LYS A 179 17.79 -2.17 -11.30
N ASP A 180 18.33 -2.42 -12.49
CA ASP A 180 19.23 -3.57 -12.72
C ASP A 180 20.47 -3.55 -11.81
N SER A 181 21.11 -2.39 -11.63
CA SER A 181 22.25 -2.24 -10.70
C SER A 181 21.85 -2.56 -9.26
N LEU A 182 20.73 -2.01 -8.80
CA LEU A 182 20.21 -2.26 -7.46
C LEU A 182 19.80 -3.72 -7.25
N PHE A 183 19.21 -4.35 -8.26
CA PHE A 183 18.85 -5.77 -8.26
C PHE A 183 20.07 -6.68 -8.16
N ASN A 184 21.14 -6.36 -8.90
CA ASN A 184 22.39 -7.11 -8.82
C ASN A 184 23.02 -6.98 -7.43
N GLU A 185 23.10 -5.76 -6.88
CA GLU A 185 23.64 -5.53 -5.54
C GLU A 185 22.80 -6.24 -4.47
N TYR A 186 21.47 -6.20 -4.58
CA TYR A 186 20.57 -6.92 -3.67
C TYR A 186 20.85 -8.43 -3.68
N ASN A 187 20.96 -9.04 -4.87
CA ASN A 187 21.23 -10.47 -4.98
C ASN A 187 22.61 -10.84 -4.41
N LEU A 188 23.65 -10.04 -4.67
CA LEU A 188 24.97 -10.26 -4.09
C LEU A 188 24.92 -10.26 -2.55
N ARG A 189 24.24 -9.29 -1.94
CA ARG A 189 24.13 -9.18 -0.47
C ARG A 189 23.26 -10.28 0.12
N LYS A 190 22.15 -10.63 -0.54
CA LYS A 190 21.36 -11.82 -0.22
C LYS A 190 22.26 -13.05 -0.19
N ASP A 191 23.16 -13.19 -1.17
CA ASP A 191 24.11 -14.30 -1.29
C ASP A 191 25.35 -14.21 -0.37
N GLY A 192 25.33 -13.29 0.59
CA GLY A 192 26.33 -13.22 1.66
C GLY A 192 27.47 -12.24 1.39
N LYS A 193 27.41 -11.44 0.32
CA LYS A 193 28.32 -10.29 0.17
C LYS A 193 28.13 -9.35 1.35
N GLU A 194 29.21 -9.08 2.06
CA GLU A 194 29.20 -8.12 3.16
C GLU A 194 28.77 -6.73 2.68
N TRP A 195 28.04 -6.03 3.53
CA TRP A 195 27.62 -4.65 3.32
C TRP A 195 27.76 -3.88 4.62
N ALA A 196 28.25 -2.64 4.51
CA ALA A 196 28.48 -1.79 5.66
C ALA A 196 27.14 -1.26 6.20
N GLN A 197 26.95 -1.38 7.50
CA GLN A 197 25.91 -0.65 8.22
C GLN A 197 26.24 0.85 8.23
N THR A 198 25.22 1.68 8.36
CA THR A 198 25.35 3.14 8.43
C THR A 198 25.92 3.62 9.76
N GLY A 199 25.87 2.77 10.79
CA GLY A 199 26.24 3.12 12.16
C GLY A 199 25.12 3.85 12.91
N ILE A 200 23.95 4.00 12.29
CA ILE A 200 22.78 4.66 12.83
C ILE A 200 21.72 3.58 13.03
N ALA A 201 21.68 2.97 14.22
CA ALA A 201 20.90 1.76 14.48
C ALA A 201 19.42 1.83 14.00
N PRO A 202 18.66 2.93 14.22
CA PRO A 202 17.28 2.99 13.72
C PRO A 202 17.17 3.07 12.18
N LEU A 203 18.20 3.58 11.49
CA LEU A 203 18.25 3.57 10.02
C LEU A 203 18.58 2.18 9.51
N ASP A 204 19.56 1.53 10.14
CA ASP A 204 19.96 0.16 9.80
C ASP A 204 18.79 -0.82 9.99
N GLU A 205 17.96 -0.64 11.02
CA GLU A 205 16.73 -1.44 11.23
C GLU A 205 15.75 -1.32 10.05
N ILE A 206 15.54 -0.10 9.51
CA ILE A 206 14.66 0.13 8.35
C ILE A 206 15.19 -0.55 7.08
N LEU A 207 16.51 -0.62 6.91
CA LEU A 207 17.16 -1.11 5.69
C LEU A 207 17.53 -2.59 5.76
N THR A 208 17.63 -3.17 6.95
CA THR A 208 18.05 -4.57 7.16
C THR A 208 17.22 -5.58 6.38
N PRO A 209 15.87 -5.49 6.31
CA PRO A 209 15.06 -6.43 5.52
C PRO A 209 15.38 -6.43 4.02
N THR A 210 16.11 -5.42 3.54
CA THR A 210 16.55 -5.31 2.15
C THR A 210 18.07 -5.19 2.04
N TYR A 211 18.79 -5.80 2.98
CA TYR A 211 20.25 -5.88 3.01
C TYR A 211 20.94 -4.51 2.90
N GLY A 212 20.43 -3.50 3.60
CA GLY A 212 21.01 -2.16 3.61
C GLY A 212 20.64 -1.29 2.40
N LEU A 213 19.70 -1.73 1.55
CA LEU A 213 19.32 -1.01 0.32
C LEU A 213 17.96 -0.34 0.47
N LEU A 214 17.83 0.90 0.00
CA LEU A 214 16.52 1.56 -0.11
C LEU A 214 15.77 0.99 -1.33
N VAL A 215 14.85 0.06 -1.10
CA VAL A 215 14.04 -0.59 -2.16
C VAL A 215 12.63 0.00 -2.22
N TYR A 216 12.05 0.31 -1.07
CA TYR A 216 10.64 0.65 -0.94
C TYR A 216 10.38 2.12 -0.60
N GLN A 217 9.23 2.62 -1.05
CA GLN A 217 8.71 3.92 -0.66
C GLN A 217 8.36 3.96 0.83
N GLU A 218 7.93 2.84 1.39
CA GLU A 218 7.63 2.68 2.81
C GLU A 218 8.87 2.94 3.68
N GLN A 219 10.04 2.46 3.25
CA GLN A 219 11.31 2.78 3.92
C GLN A 219 11.59 4.29 3.91
N MET A 220 11.35 4.98 2.78
CA MET A 220 11.47 6.44 2.72
C MET A 220 10.52 7.13 3.70
N LEU A 221 9.27 6.66 3.80
CA LEU A 221 8.28 7.23 4.70
C LEU A 221 8.63 6.99 6.17
N ASP A 222 9.23 5.85 6.51
CA ASP A 222 9.72 5.59 7.87
C ASP A 222 10.94 6.45 8.20
N ILE A 223 11.90 6.58 7.28
CA ILE A 223 13.05 7.49 7.44
C ILE A 223 12.57 8.93 7.69
N LEU A 224 11.66 9.43 6.85
CA LEU A 224 11.11 10.79 6.98
C LEU A 224 10.34 11.01 8.28
N ARG A 225 9.67 9.97 8.79
CA ARG A 225 8.95 10.04 10.07
C ARG A 225 9.92 10.07 11.24
N LEU A 226 10.84 9.11 11.24
CA LEU A 226 11.69 8.82 12.37
C LEU A 226 12.75 9.90 12.56
N PHE A 227 13.43 10.32 11.49
CA PHE A 227 14.56 11.24 11.59
C PHE A 227 14.21 12.71 11.43
N PHE A 228 13.08 13.02 10.78
CA PHE A 228 12.73 14.40 10.40
C PHE A 228 11.37 14.86 10.92
N ASN A 229 10.61 13.99 11.60
CA ASN A 229 9.28 14.28 12.15
C ASN A 229 8.25 14.85 11.15
N TYR A 230 8.39 14.55 9.85
CA TYR A 230 7.45 15.06 8.87
C TYR A 230 6.07 14.44 9.06
N SER A 231 5.03 15.27 8.93
CA SER A 231 3.64 14.81 8.92
C SER A 231 3.41 13.82 7.76
N ALA A 232 2.40 12.96 7.88
CA ALA A 232 2.10 11.96 6.84
C ALA A 232 1.97 12.58 5.43
N LEU A 233 1.31 13.74 5.34
CA LEU A 233 1.17 14.50 4.11
C LEU A 233 2.51 14.99 3.55
N GLU A 234 3.35 15.60 4.40
CA GLU A 234 4.68 16.07 4.00
C GLU A 234 5.55 14.92 3.51
N ARG A 235 5.53 13.78 4.22
CA ARG A 235 6.29 12.60 3.81
C ARG A 235 5.91 12.12 2.41
N ASN A 236 4.61 12.08 2.09
CA ASN A 236 4.16 11.73 0.75
C ASN A 236 4.57 12.77 -0.31
N ASN A 237 4.55 14.07 0.03
CA ASN A 237 4.97 15.14 -0.88
C ASN A 237 6.48 15.08 -1.15
N ILE A 238 7.30 14.88 -0.13
CA ILE A 238 8.77 14.73 -0.26
C ILE A 238 9.09 13.52 -1.14
N ARG A 239 8.44 12.38 -0.90
CA ARG A 239 8.58 11.19 -1.75
C ARG A 239 8.21 11.47 -3.21
N LEU A 240 7.16 12.24 -3.48
CA LEU A 240 6.78 12.66 -4.85
C LEU A 240 7.84 13.56 -5.47
N ALA A 241 8.35 14.54 -4.74
CA ALA A 241 9.39 15.45 -5.18
C ALA A 241 10.66 14.68 -5.57
N ILE A 242 11.09 13.75 -4.72
CA ILE A 242 12.22 12.84 -4.98
C ILE A 242 11.95 12.02 -6.24
N HIS A 243 10.78 11.38 -6.34
CA HIS A 243 10.43 10.55 -7.49
C HIS A 243 10.46 11.30 -8.83
N ARG A 244 10.05 12.57 -8.81
CA ARG A 244 9.99 13.46 -9.99
C ARG A 244 11.31 14.20 -10.26
N GLY A 245 12.28 14.13 -9.35
CA GLY A 245 13.54 14.86 -9.47
C GLY A 245 13.38 16.37 -9.30
N GLU A 246 12.44 16.82 -8.46
CA GLU A 246 12.16 18.25 -8.21
C GLU A 246 13.24 18.86 -7.29
N THR A 247 14.46 19.04 -7.82
CA THR A 247 15.68 19.41 -7.06
C THR A 247 15.50 20.61 -6.13
N LYS A 248 14.85 21.68 -6.59
CA LYS A 248 14.57 22.87 -5.77
C LYS A 248 13.70 22.55 -4.55
N GLN A 249 12.67 21.72 -4.74
CA GLN A 249 11.77 21.36 -3.65
C GLN A 249 12.45 20.39 -2.68
N ILE A 250 13.23 19.44 -3.18
CA ILE A 250 14.03 18.52 -2.36
C ILE A 250 15.03 19.30 -1.50
N ALA A 251 15.73 20.28 -2.07
CA ALA A 251 16.65 21.15 -1.33
C ALA A 251 15.93 21.98 -0.26
N ALA A 252 14.74 22.51 -0.58
CA ALA A 252 13.92 23.23 0.40
C ALA A 252 13.46 22.32 1.55
N TYR A 253 13.11 21.06 1.27
CA TYR A 253 12.81 20.09 2.31
C TYR A 253 14.05 19.78 3.17
N LYS A 254 15.21 19.54 2.57
CA LYS A 254 16.48 19.32 3.32
C LYS A 254 16.78 20.50 4.25
N ALA A 255 16.64 21.72 3.76
CA ALA A 255 16.89 22.94 4.53
C ALA A 255 15.84 23.19 5.63
N LYS A 256 14.67 22.56 5.57
CA LYS A 256 13.61 22.76 6.56
C LYS A 256 14.02 22.10 7.88
N HIS A 257 14.23 22.92 8.90
CA HIS A 257 14.54 22.45 10.24
C HIS A 257 13.26 22.13 11.02
N TYR A 258 13.15 20.87 11.43
CA TYR A 258 12.27 20.44 12.50
C TYR A 258 13.10 20.11 13.72
N GLU A 259 12.50 20.19 14.91
CA GLU A 259 13.01 19.47 16.07
C GLU A 259 13.11 17.99 15.70
N LYS A 260 14.33 17.52 15.49
CA LYS A 260 14.60 16.15 15.07
C LYS A 260 14.19 15.21 16.21
N PRO A 261 13.38 14.16 15.99
CA PRO A 261 13.05 13.19 17.04
C PRO A 261 14.31 12.47 17.56
N HIS A 262 15.34 12.41 16.71
CA HIS A 262 16.67 11.92 17.02
C HIS A 262 17.69 13.05 16.92
N ILE A 263 18.54 13.20 17.93
CA ILE A 263 19.65 14.14 17.90
C ILE A 263 20.73 13.56 16.97
N LEU A 264 20.61 13.86 15.67
CA LEU A 264 21.62 13.50 14.68
C LEU A 264 22.73 14.55 14.66
N SER A 265 23.98 14.09 14.72
CA SER A 265 25.14 14.89 14.33
C SER A 265 25.02 15.36 12.87
N ALA A 266 25.85 16.34 12.47
CA ALA A 266 25.88 16.81 11.09
C ALA A 266 26.21 15.68 10.11
N ASN A 267 27.13 14.79 10.46
CA ASN A 267 27.51 13.65 9.62
C ASN A 267 26.36 12.63 9.49
N GLU A 268 25.71 12.26 10.61
CA GLU A 268 24.60 11.31 10.57
C GLU A 268 23.41 11.87 9.79
N TYR A 269 23.15 13.18 9.87
CA TYR A 269 22.12 13.83 9.07
C TYR A 269 22.37 13.67 7.56
N GLU A 270 23.61 13.89 7.11
CA GLU A 270 23.96 13.71 5.70
C GLU A 270 23.82 12.24 5.28
N VAL A 271 24.28 11.29 6.09
CA VAL A 271 24.12 9.85 5.83
C VAL A 271 22.64 9.47 5.67
N VAL A 272 21.77 9.89 6.60
CA VAL A 272 20.34 9.62 6.54
C VAL A 272 19.71 10.23 5.29
N TRP A 273 20.08 11.47 4.96
CA TRP A 273 19.53 12.16 3.79
C TRP A 273 19.99 11.52 2.47
N ASP A 274 21.25 11.13 2.38
CA ASP A 274 21.83 10.48 1.20
C ASP A 274 21.17 9.12 0.95
N VAL A 275 20.94 8.33 2.00
CA VAL A 275 20.15 7.10 1.91
C VAL A 275 18.74 7.40 1.39
N LEU A 276 18.05 8.40 1.96
CA LEU A 276 16.69 8.77 1.57
C LEU A 276 16.57 9.08 0.08
N VAL A 277 17.59 9.70 -0.53
CA VAL A 277 17.57 10.09 -1.96
C VAL A 277 18.30 9.09 -2.88
N SER A 278 18.91 8.03 -2.33
CA SER A 278 19.73 7.05 -3.08
C SER A 278 18.97 6.29 -4.17
N ASN A 279 17.66 6.08 -3.99
CA ASN A 279 16.80 5.42 -4.97
C ASN A 279 15.50 6.21 -5.19
N PRO A 280 15.52 7.22 -6.09
CA PRO A 280 14.34 8.02 -6.40
C PRO A 280 13.17 7.21 -6.99
N LYS A 281 13.46 6.03 -7.55
CA LYS A 281 12.48 5.10 -8.13
C LYS A 281 12.15 3.93 -7.19
N ALA A 282 12.28 4.14 -5.88
CA ALA A 282 11.81 3.21 -4.86
C ALA A 282 10.38 2.74 -5.13
N PHE A 283 10.13 1.45 -4.93
CA PHE A 283 8.89 0.79 -5.31
C PHE A 283 7.82 0.88 -4.22
N LEU A 284 6.55 0.80 -4.59
CA LEU A 284 5.46 0.74 -3.62
C LEU A 284 5.39 -0.68 -3.04
N LYS A 285 5.77 -0.86 -1.77
CA LYS A 285 5.81 -2.19 -1.12
C LYS A 285 4.43 -2.85 -1.11
N ALA A 286 3.38 -2.09 -0.84
CA ALA A 286 2.01 -2.60 -0.83
C ALA A 286 1.63 -3.32 -2.12
N HIS A 287 2.00 -2.76 -3.28
CA HIS A 287 1.75 -3.37 -4.59
C HIS A 287 2.56 -4.67 -4.76
N ALA A 288 3.85 -4.67 -4.36
CA ALA A 288 4.70 -5.84 -4.44
C ALA A 288 4.20 -7.00 -3.55
N VAL A 289 3.86 -6.70 -2.29
CA VAL A 289 3.32 -7.67 -1.33
C VAL A 289 2.07 -8.31 -1.89
N SER A 290 1.14 -7.48 -2.36
CA SER A 290 -0.09 -7.95 -2.99
C SER A 290 0.19 -8.93 -4.12
N TRP A 291 1.00 -8.51 -5.09
CA TRP A 291 1.28 -9.31 -6.28
C TRP A 291 2.00 -10.62 -5.99
N VAL A 292 2.88 -10.64 -5.00
CA VAL A 292 3.56 -11.88 -4.61
C VAL A 292 2.59 -12.81 -3.90
N LEU A 293 1.79 -12.30 -2.96
CA LEU A 293 0.80 -13.12 -2.27
C LEU A 293 -0.27 -13.70 -3.21
N SER A 294 -0.73 -12.93 -4.19
CA SER A 294 -1.75 -13.40 -5.15
C SER A 294 -1.31 -14.68 -5.89
N ARG A 295 0.01 -14.86 -6.11
CA ARG A 295 0.59 -16.09 -6.70
C ARG A 295 0.45 -17.32 -5.82
N TYR A 296 0.19 -17.20 -4.52
CA TYR A 296 -0.05 -18.36 -3.66
C TYR A 296 -1.54 -18.58 -3.43
N TYR A 297 -2.33 -17.50 -3.48
CA TYR A 297 -3.78 -17.58 -3.36
C TYR A 297 -4.44 -18.17 -4.61
N PHE A 298 -3.97 -17.79 -5.81
CA PHE A 298 -4.62 -18.20 -7.07
C PHE A 298 -3.93 -19.35 -7.80
N ASN A 299 -2.77 -19.78 -7.33
CA ASN A 299 -2.04 -20.93 -7.90
C ASN A 299 -2.44 -22.24 -7.20
N LYS A 300 -3.44 -22.17 -6.30
CA LYS A 300 -4.28 -23.30 -5.89
C LYS A 300 -5.56 -23.25 -6.71
N GLU A 301 -5.53 -23.92 -7.85
CA GLU A 301 -6.68 -24.38 -8.66
C GLU A 301 -7.86 -23.39 -8.81
N TYR A 302 -7.88 -22.67 -9.94
CA TYR A 302 -9.12 -22.43 -10.69
C TYR A 302 -9.16 -23.34 -11.91
#